data_AF-A0A3P7LLD9-F1
#
_entry.id   AF-A0A3P7LLD9-F1
#
_cell.length_a   1.000
_cell.length_b   1.000
_cell.length_c   1.000
_cell.angle_alpha   90.00
_cell.angle_beta   90.00
_cell.angle_gamma   90.00
#
_symmetry.space_group_name_H-M   'P 1'
#
loop_
_entity.id
_entity.type
_entity.pdbx_description
1 polymer ?
#
loop_
_entity_poly.entity_id
_entity_poly.type
_entity_poly.pdbx_seq_one_letter_code
_entity_poly.pdbx_strand_id
1 'polypeptide(L)'
;MALEGFCGREESAGPDLWFHNKVHNMVDGSMCCVGTAANDPLFLLHHVMVDKVFTAWYEKYNPSLSELPQQAVRPGHCRDCFMPGFIPLARNADIFTDTRNLGYVYDNNLFGVRAQNGRAPVAA
;
A
#
# COMPACT_ATOMS: atom_id res chain seq x y z
N MET A 1 0.53 -0.87 8.86
CA MET A 1 0.39 -2.31 9.14
C MET A 1 -0.90 -2.94 8.60
N ALA A 2 -2.08 -2.31 8.68
CA ALA A 2 -3.33 -2.93 8.19
C ALA A 2 -3.35 -3.16 6.66
N LEU A 3 -3.10 -2.12 5.84
CA LEU A 3 -3.07 -2.25 4.37
C LEU A 3 -1.93 -3.17 3.88
N GLU A 4 -0.79 -3.10 4.55
CA GLU A 4 0.37 -3.98 4.31
C GLU A 4 0.04 -5.46 4.53
N GLY A 5 -0.89 -5.75 5.45
CA GLY A 5 -1.42 -7.11 5.65
C GLY A 5 -1.03 -7.77 6.97
N PHE A 6 -0.36 -7.02 7.87
CA PHE A 6 0.06 -7.52 9.18
C PHE A 6 -1.02 -7.40 10.28
N CYS A 7 -2.07 -6.61 10.04
CA CYS A 7 -3.19 -6.46 10.96
C CYS A 7 -4.50 -6.79 10.22
N GLY A 8 -5.28 -7.69 10.79
CA GLY A 8 -6.59 -8.10 10.29
C GLY A 8 -7.59 -8.28 11.43
N ARG A 9 -8.78 -8.79 11.09
CA ARG A 9 -9.84 -9.04 12.07
C ARG A 9 -9.41 -10.22 12.97
N GLU A 10 -9.51 -10.05 14.29
CA GLU A 10 -8.97 -10.98 15.31
C GLU A 10 -9.39 -12.45 15.10
N GLU A 11 -10.56 -12.67 14.52
CA GLU A 11 -11.20 -13.98 14.34
C GLU A 11 -10.68 -14.77 13.13
N SER A 12 -9.69 -14.23 12.40
CA SER A 12 -9.26 -14.78 11.13
C SER A 12 -7.73 -14.84 11.02
N ALA A 13 -7.25 -16.03 10.65
CA ALA A 13 -5.91 -16.56 10.89
C ALA A 13 -4.72 -15.63 10.56
N GLY A 14 -3.75 -15.60 11.48
CA GLY A 14 -2.33 -15.34 11.25
C GLY A 14 -1.91 -13.87 11.00
N PRO A 15 -0.76 -13.42 11.54
CA PRO A 15 -0.27 -12.05 11.40
C PRO A 15 0.22 -11.64 10.00
N ASP A 16 -0.04 -12.39 8.92
CA ASP A 16 0.55 -12.16 7.58
C ASP A 16 -0.39 -12.47 6.40
N LEU A 17 -1.70 -12.52 6.63
CA LEU A 17 -2.66 -13.10 5.66
C LEU A 17 -3.74 -12.12 5.18
N TRP A 18 -3.46 -10.81 5.24
CA TRP A 18 -4.41 -9.77 4.85
C TRP A 18 -3.91 -8.90 3.70
N PHE A 19 -4.85 -8.27 2.98
CA PHE A 19 -4.61 -7.27 1.94
C PHE A 19 -3.37 -7.55 1.06
N HIS A 20 -2.34 -6.71 1.16
CA HIS A 20 -1.12 -6.81 0.37
C HIS A 20 -0.42 -8.17 0.55
N ASN A 21 -0.12 -8.57 1.79
CA ASN A 21 0.54 -9.86 2.06
C ASN A 21 -0.30 -11.06 1.61
N LYS A 22 -1.64 -10.99 1.70
CA LYS A 22 -2.52 -12.08 1.24
C LYS A 22 -2.37 -12.37 -0.24
N VAL A 23 -2.30 -11.34 -1.08
CA VAL A 23 -2.20 -11.52 -2.53
C VAL A 23 -0.84 -12.10 -2.90
N HIS A 24 0.25 -11.60 -2.30
CA HIS A 24 1.58 -12.20 -2.45
C HIS A 24 1.59 -13.70 -2.13
N ASN A 25 1.00 -14.07 -0.99
CA ASN A 25 0.95 -15.47 -0.54
C ASN A 25 -0.02 -16.35 -1.35
N MET A 26 -1.11 -15.78 -1.87
CA MET A 26 -2.10 -16.52 -2.66
C MET A 26 -1.62 -16.85 -4.08
N VAL A 27 -0.86 -15.95 -4.71
CA VAL A 27 -0.27 -16.21 -6.04
C VAL A 27 0.85 -17.24 -5.94
N ASP A 28 1.55 -17.27 -4.81
CA ASP A 28 2.66 -18.19 -4.54
C ASP A 28 3.85 -18.02 -5.52
N GLY A 29 4.81 -18.95 -5.53
CA GLY A 29 5.94 -18.94 -6.46
C GLY A 29 6.85 -17.73 -6.26
N SER A 30 7.20 -17.00 -7.33
CA SER A 30 8.03 -15.80 -7.21
C SER A 30 7.36 -14.70 -6.38
N MET A 31 6.02 -14.61 -6.42
CA MET A 31 5.22 -13.56 -5.78
C MET A 31 5.16 -13.64 -4.25
N CYS A 32 5.35 -14.81 -3.64
CA CYS A 32 5.30 -14.93 -2.18
C CYS A 32 6.62 -14.52 -1.50
N CYS A 33 7.71 -14.46 -2.25
CA CYS A 33 9.04 -14.22 -1.71
C CYS A 33 9.48 -12.77 -1.94
N VAL A 34 9.78 -12.04 -0.86
CA VAL A 34 10.15 -10.61 -0.87
C VAL A 34 11.26 -10.28 -1.88
N GLY A 35 12.28 -11.14 -1.97
CA GLY A 35 13.42 -10.92 -2.87
C GLY A 35 13.15 -11.19 -4.36
N THR A 36 12.04 -11.85 -4.70
CA THR A 36 11.72 -12.28 -6.07
C THR A 36 10.37 -11.81 -6.56
N ALA A 37 9.52 -11.23 -5.70
CA ALA A 37 8.16 -10.86 -6.04
C ALA A 37 8.10 -9.94 -7.27
N ALA A 38 9.00 -8.96 -7.35
CA ALA A 38 9.09 -8.04 -8.48
C ALA A 38 9.49 -8.69 -9.83
N ASN A 39 9.92 -9.96 -9.84
CA ASN A 39 10.18 -10.68 -11.10
C ASN A 39 8.90 -11.16 -11.78
N ASP A 40 7.77 -11.20 -11.06
CA ASP A 40 6.46 -11.53 -11.61
C ASP A 40 5.74 -10.24 -12.04
N PRO A 41 5.26 -10.10 -13.29
CA PRO A 41 4.56 -8.90 -13.73
C PRO A 41 3.27 -8.59 -12.95
N LEU A 42 2.67 -9.57 -12.27
CA LEU A 42 1.53 -9.33 -11.37
C LEU A 42 1.89 -8.40 -10.21
N PHE A 43 3.17 -8.32 -9.83
CA PHE A 43 3.67 -7.40 -8.80
C PHE A 43 3.27 -5.96 -9.08
N LEU A 44 3.45 -5.50 -10.32
CA LEU A 44 3.15 -4.13 -10.70
C LEU A 44 1.65 -3.83 -10.55
N LEU A 45 0.79 -4.71 -11.07
CA LEU A 45 -0.66 -4.54 -10.99
C LEU A 45 -1.15 -4.57 -9.54
N HIS A 46 -0.60 -5.45 -8.72
CA HIS A 46 -0.90 -5.55 -7.29
C HIS A 46 -0.49 -4.28 -6.53
N HIS A 47 0.75 -3.80 -6.72
CA HIS A 47 1.21 -2.60 -6.03
C HIS A 47 0.53 -1.31 -6.49
N VAL A 48 0.11 -1.22 -7.77
CA VAL A 48 -0.76 -0.12 -8.24
C VAL A 48 -2.11 -0.15 -7.52
N MET A 49 -2.69 -1.34 -7.28
CA MET A 49 -3.92 -1.46 -6.49
C MET A 49 -3.71 -1.06 -5.01
N VAL A 50 -2.58 -1.44 -4.41
CA VAL A 50 -2.22 -1.03 -3.04
C VAL A 50 -2.07 0.50 -2.95
N ASP A 51 -1.38 1.11 -3.92
CA ASP A 51 -1.23 2.56 -4.03
C ASP A 51 -2.58 3.28 -4.24
N LYS A 52 -3.48 2.71 -5.06
CA LYS A 52 -4.85 3.22 -5.21
C LYS A 52 -5.61 3.26 -3.88
N VAL A 53 -5.52 2.19 -3.07
CA VAL A 53 -6.15 2.16 -1.75
C VAL A 53 -5.51 3.18 -0.81
N PHE A 54 -4.18 3.32 -0.84
CA PHE A 54 -3.48 4.36 -0.07
C PHE A 54 -3.89 5.78 -0.49
N THR A 55 -4.01 6.02 -1.79
CA THR A 55 -4.47 7.30 -2.36
C THR A 55 -5.88 7.63 -1.88
N ALA A 56 -6.82 6.69 -1.97
CA ALA A 56 -8.18 6.92 -1.49
C ALA A 56 -8.23 7.23 0.01
N TRP A 57 -7.36 6.61 0.82
CA TRP A 57 -7.22 6.97 2.23
C TRP A 57 -6.64 8.38 2.41
N TYR A 58 -5.59 8.73 1.65
CA TYR A 58 -4.98 10.05 1.72
C TYR A 58 -5.97 11.16 1.35
N GLU A 59 -6.72 10.99 0.26
CA GLU A 59 -7.74 11.95 -0.19
C GLU A 59 -8.87 12.11 0.83
N LYS A 60 -9.29 11.01 1.46
CA LYS A 60 -10.38 11.02 2.44
C LYS A 60 -10.01 11.69 3.76
N TYR A 61 -8.81 11.44 4.25
CA TYR A 61 -8.41 11.85 5.60
C TYR A 61 -7.45 13.04 5.62
N ASN A 62 -6.82 13.37 4.49
CA ASN A 62 -5.81 14.43 4.36
C ASN A 62 -4.83 14.45 5.54
N PRO A 63 -4.10 13.35 5.77
CA PRO A 63 -3.29 13.16 6.97
C PRO A 63 -2.17 14.20 7.06
N SER A 64 -1.86 14.63 8.27
CA SER A 64 -0.68 15.47 8.49
C SER A 64 0.61 14.64 8.40
N LEU A 65 1.72 15.31 8.07
CA LEU A 65 3.05 14.69 8.05
C LEU A 65 3.51 14.14 9.42
N SER A 66 2.81 14.46 10.51
CA SER A 66 3.10 13.88 11.83
C SER A 66 2.66 12.41 11.95
N GLU A 67 1.76 11.94 11.08
CA GLU A 67 1.38 10.52 10.99
C GLU A 67 2.53 9.64 10.48
N LEU A 68 3.54 10.25 9.81
CA LEU A 68 4.81 9.60 9.53
C LEU A 68 5.82 9.87 10.67
N PRO A 69 6.13 8.88 11.51
CA PRO A 69 7.06 9.06 12.62
C PRO A 69 8.48 9.34 12.16
N GLN A 70 9.12 10.33 12.79
CA GLN A 70 10.53 10.67 12.54
C GLN A 70 11.51 9.84 13.38
N GLN A 71 11.08 9.33 14.53
CA GLN A 71 11.92 8.61 15.49
C GLN A 71 11.20 7.35 15.98
N ALA A 72 11.93 6.48 16.69
CA ALA A 72 11.41 5.20 17.21
C ALA A 72 10.83 4.28 16.10
N VAL A 73 11.41 4.35 14.91
CA VAL A 73 11.08 3.50 13.76
C VAL A 73 12.26 2.61 13.38
N ARG A 74 12.00 1.58 12.58
CA ARG A 74 13.06 0.76 12.00
C ARG A 74 13.94 1.59 11.06
N PRO A 75 15.23 1.25 10.89
CA PRO A 75 16.13 1.98 9.99
C PRO A 75 15.56 2.11 8.57
N GLY A 76 15.59 3.32 8.01
CA GLY A 76 15.04 3.62 6.67
C GLY A 76 13.55 4.01 6.63
N HIS A 77 12.79 3.77 7.71
CA HIS A 77 11.35 4.06 7.75
C HIS A 77 11.00 5.43 8.34
N CYS A 78 11.98 6.26 8.71
CA CYS A 78 11.69 7.57 9.27
C CYS A 78 11.18 8.53 8.20
N ARG A 79 10.30 9.45 8.58
CA ARG A 79 9.73 10.45 7.66
C ARG A 79 10.78 11.13 6.78
N ASP A 80 11.86 11.60 7.38
CA ASP A 80 12.91 12.35 6.67
C ASP A 80 14.07 11.45 6.18
N CYS A 81 13.94 10.11 6.29
CA CYS A 81 14.90 9.15 5.76
C CYS A 81 14.79 9.05 4.24
N PHE A 82 15.93 8.96 3.56
CA PHE A 82 15.96 8.63 2.13
C PHE A 82 15.57 7.18 1.89
N MET A 83 14.75 6.94 0.88
CA MET A 83 14.38 5.60 0.43
C MET A 83 15.59 4.93 -0.24
N PRO A 84 16.07 3.79 0.27
CA PRO A 84 17.23 3.11 -0.31
C PRO A 84 17.00 2.72 -1.78
N GLY A 85 18.00 2.92 -2.63
CA GLY A 85 17.97 2.51 -4.04
C GLY A 85 17.34 3.52 -5.01
N PHE A 86 16.79 4.63 -4.53
CA PHE A 86 16.25 5.70 -5.38
C PHE A 86 17.32 6.76 -5.73
N ILE A 87 17.40 7.11 -7.02
CA ILE A 87 18.27 8.17 -7.55
C ILE A 87 17.43 9.00 -8.56
N PRO A 88 17.28 10.33 -8.40
CA PRO A 88 17.84 11.16 -7.33
C PRO A 88 17.24 10.83 -5.95
N LEU A 89 17.89 11.31 -4.89
CA LEU A 89 17.47 11.03 -3.52
C LEU A 89 16.03 11.50 -3.26
N ALA A 90 15.20 10.60 -2.73
CA ALA A 90 13.82 10.87 -2.34
C ALA A 90 13.59 10.36 -0.91
N ARG A 91 12.88 11.15 -0.09
CA ARG A 91 12.52 10.80 1.30
C ARG A 91 11.13 10.20 1.36
N ASN A 92 10.82 9.48 2.43
CA ASN A 92 9.46 9.02 2.69
C ASN A 92 8.44 10.19 2.72
N ALA A 93 8.83 11.34 3.26
CA ALA A 93 8.02 12.56 3.27
C ALA A 93 7.70 13.10 1.87
N ASP A 94 8.59 12.92 0.90
CA ASP A 94 8.43 13.47 -0.45
C ASP A 94 7.35 12.71 -1.24
N ILE A 95 7.11 11.44 -0.90
CA ILE A 95 6.06 10.60 -1.49
C ILE A 95 4.79 10.51 -0.64
N PHE A 96 4.80 11.03 0.59
CA PHE A 96 3.62 11.11 1.46
C PHE A 96 2.79 12.36 1.13
N THR A 97 2.32 12.40 -0.11
CA THR A 97 1.62 13.55 -0.66
C THR A 97 0.44 13.08 -1.51
N ASP A 98 -0.42 14.03 -1.85
CA ASP A 98 -1.46 13.80 -2.83
C ASP A 98 -0.87 13.41 -4.19
N THR A 99 -1.37 12.36 -4.82
CA THR A 99 -0.84 11.83 -6.09
C THR A 99 -0.87 12.84 -7.23
N ARG A 100 -1.73 13.86 -7.16
CA ARG A 100 -1.73 15.00 -8.10
C ARG A 100 -0.40 15.76 -8.10
N ASN A 101 0.28 15.84 -6.95
CA ASN A 101 1.61 16.44 -6.86
C ASN A 101 2.71 15.55 -7.47
N LEU A 102 2.42 14.27 -7.66
CA LEU A 102 3.30 13.29 -8.31
C LEU A 102 2.98 13.10 -9.80
N GLY A 103 1.96 13.79 -10.31
CA GLY A 103 1.62 13.81 -11.74
C GLY A 103 0.73 12.67 -12.20
N TYR A 104 0.06 11.95 -11.30
CA TYR A 104 -0.90 10.91 -11.67
C TYR A 104 -2.17 10.95 -10.81
N VAL A 105 -3.25 10.39 -11.34
CA VAL A 105 -4.53 10.20 -10.66
C VAL A 105 -5.11 8.84 -11.04
N TYR A 106 -5.99 8.29 -10.21
CA TYR A 106 -6.79 7.13 -10.54
C TYR A 106 -8.16 7.55 -11.08
N ASP A 107 -8.66 6.87 -12.11
CA ASP A 107 -9.92 7.22 -12.78
C ASP A 107 -11.13 7.29 -11.83
N ASN A 108 -11.15 6.46 -10.79
CA ASN A 108 -12.19 6.42 -9.77
C ASN A 108 -11.70 5.76 -8.48
N ASN A 109 -12.38 6.01 -7.37
CA ASN A 109 -12.17 5.32 -6.08
C ASN A 109 -13.11 4.11 -5.90
N LEU A 110 -13.41 3.39 -7.00
CA LEU A 110 -14.19 2.15 -6.94
C LEU A 110 -13.25 0.96 -6.71
N PHE A 111 -13.64 0.12 -5.76
CA PHE A 111 -12.93 -1.11 -5.42
C PHE A 111 -13.86 -2.31 -5.59
N GLY A 112 -13.50 -3.23 -6.50
CA GLY A 112 -14.29 -4.40 -6.87
C GLY A 112 -15.48 -4.10 -7.78
N VAL A 113 -16.00 -5.15 -8.43
CA VAL A 113 -17.14 -5.06 -9.38
C VAL A 113 -18.48 -5.08 -8.62
N ARG A 114 -18.49 -5.75 -7.47
CA ARG A 114 -19.55 -5.82 -6.46
C ARG A 114 -18.85 -5.97 -5.12
N ALA A 115 -19.40 -5.43 -4.04
CA ALA A 115 -19.03 -5.97 -2.73
C ALA A 115 -19.37 -7.49 -2.74
N GLN A 116 -18.60 -8.34 -2.07
CA GLN A 116 -18.82 -9.81 -2.05
C GLN A 116 -20.26 -10.23 -1.65
N ASN A 117 -21.06 -9.28 -1.14
CA ASN A 117 -22.47 -9.41 -0.76
C ASN A 117 -23.47 -8.91 -1.84
N GLY A 118 -23.04 -8.72 -3.10
CA GLY A 118 -23.93 -8.30 -4.20
C GLY A 118 -24.36 -6.83 -4.17
N ARG A 119 -23.81 -6.00 -3.28
CA ARG A 119 -24.08 -4.56 -3.21
C ARG A 119 -23.22 -3.78 -4.20
N ALA A 120 -23.66 -2.55 -4.47
CA ALA A 120 -22.89 -1.58 -5.24
C ALA A 120 -21.45 -1.47 -4.71
N PRO A 121 -20.46 -1.22 -5.58
CA PRO A 121 -19.08 -1.02 -5.16
C PRO A 121 -19.01 0.03 -4.05
N VAL A 122 -18.14 -0.21 -3.07
CA VAL A 122 -17.91 0.77 -2.01
C VAL A 122 -17.10 1.91 -2.63
N ALA A 123 -17.67 3.11 -2.64
CA ALA A 123 -16.91 4.34 -2.86
C ALA A 123 -16.27 4.72 -1.53
N ALA A 124 -14.95 4.93 -1.54
CA ALA A 124 -14.20 5.39 -0.38
C ALA A 124 -14.51 6.85 -0.05
#